data_AF-T0H8W8-F1
#
_entry.id   AF-T0H8W8-F1
#
_cell.length_a   1.000
_cell.length_b   1.000
_cell.length_c   1.000
_cell.angle_alpha   90.00
_cell.angle_beta   90.00
_cell.angle_gamma   90.00
#
_symmetry.space_group_name_H-M   'P 1'
#
loop_
_entity.id
_entity.type
_entity.pdbx_description
1 polymer ?
#
loop_
_entity_poly.entity_id
_entity_poly.type
_entity_poly.pdbx_seq_one_letter_code
_entity_poly.pdbx_strand_id
1 'polypeptide(L)' 'MMAWTGIARQEHSRKGLRYSSDMTDREWALAAPFIPGAKRGGRRRTTDMREVLNALLYIAASGCAVRIR' A
#
# COMPACT_ATOMS: atom_id res chain seq x y z
N MET A 1 -18.43 -2.98 -22.47
CA MET A 1 -17.82 -1.77 -21.89
C MET A 1 -18.29 -1.66 -20.45
N MET A 2 -17.45 -2.02 -19.48
CA MET A 2 -17.86 -1.91 -18.06
C MET A 2 -17.80 -0.44 -17.66
N ALA A 3 -18.97 0.19 -17.61
CA ALA A 3 -19.09 1.59 -17.23
C ALA A 3 -18.71 1.76 -15.76
N TRP A 4 -17.96 2.81 -15.45
CA TRP A 4 -17.58 3.15 -14.08
C TRP A 4 -18.82 3.62 -13.32
N THR A 5 -19.46 2.70 -12.58
CA THR A 5 -20.67 2.97 -11.80
C THR A 5 -20.31 3.70 -10.51
N GLY A 6 -21.31 4.35 -9.87
CA GLY A 6 -21.11 5.01 -8.57
C GLY A 6 -20.59 4.06 -7.48
N ILE A 7 -20.90 2.77 -7.60
CA ILE A 7 -20.40 1.69 -6.72
C ILE A 7 -18.90 1.51 -6.92
N ALA A 8 -18.42 1.37 -8.16
CA ALA A 8 -16.99 1.23 -8.45
C ALA A 8 -16.18 2.44 -7.95
N ARG A 9 -16.75 3.66 -7.99
CA ARG A 9 -16.12 4.87 -7.43
C ARG A 9 -15.99 4.82 -5.91
N GLN A 10 -16.98 4.26 -5.22
CA GLN A 10 -16.96 4.06 -3.77
C GLN A 10 -15.94 2.98 -3.38
N GLU A 11 -15.96 1.85 -4.08
CA GLU A 11 -15.02 0.73 -3.81
C GLU A 11 -13.57 1.12 -4.07
N HIS A 12 -13.30 1.94 -5.09
CA HIS A 12 -11.97 2.48 -5.38
C HIS A 12 -11.67 3.81 -4.66
N SER A 13 -12.53 4.26 -3.75
CA SER A 13 -12.29 5.49 -3.02
C SER A 13 -11.13 5.31 -2.03
N ARG A 14 -10.09 6.13 -2.17
CA ARG A 14 -8.94 6.18 -1.26
C ARG A 14 -9.00 7.35 -0.28
N LYS A 15 -10.21 7.86 -0.02
CA LYS A 15 -10.42 8.95 0.94
C LYS A 15 -10.05 8.46 2.36
N GLY A 16 -9.24 9.25 3.07
CA GLY A 16 -8.80 8.95 4.43
C GLY A 16 -7.42 8.29 4.54
N LEU A 17 -6.79 7.91 3.42
CA LEU A 17 -5.40 7.44 3.41
C LEU A 17 -4.41 8.60 3.39
N ARG A 18 -3.21 8.37 3.91
CA ARG A 18 -2.13 9.38 3.97
C ARG A 18 -1.65 9.74 2.57
N TYR A 19 -1.49 8.74 1.70
CA TYR A 19 -1.25 8.91 0.28
C TYR A 19 -2.32 8.19 -0.55
N SER A 20 -2.65 8.74 -1.72
CA SER A 20 -3.56 8.11 -2.68
C SER A 20 -3.01 6.80 -3.29
N SER A 21 -1.76 6.46 -2.99
CA SER A 21 -1.07 5.23 -3.37
C SER A 21 -1.06 4.17 -2.27
N ASP A 22 -1.47 4.52 -1.04
CA ASP A 22 -1.48 3.59 0.08
C ASP A 22 -2.56 2.53 -0.12
N MET A 23 -2.36 1.36 0.51
CA MET A 23 -3.32 0.28 0.47
C MET A 23 -4.37 0.40 1.57
N THR A 24 -5.60 0.10 1.19
CA THR A 24 -6.70 -0.19 2.12
C THR A 24 -6.43 -1.50 2.89
N ASP A 25 -7.14 -1.70 4.00
CA ASP A 25 -6.99 -2.92 4.81
C ASP A 25 -7.34 -4.19 4.02
N ARG A 26 -8.28 -4.10 3.08
CA ARG A 26 -8.67 -5.21 2.19
C ARG A 26 -7.55 -5.57 1.22
N GLU A 27 -6.94 -4.57 0.59
CA GLU A 27 -5.79 -4.78 -0.30
C GLU A 27 -4.60 -5.34 0.49
N TRP A 28 -4.37 -4.84 1.72
CA TRP A 28 -3.34 -5.37 2.61
C TRP A 28 -3.56 -6.84 2.96
N ALA A 29 -4.79 -7.26 3.26
CA ALA A 29 -5.10 -8.65 3.58
C ALA A 29 -4.76 -9.62 2.43
N LEU A 30 -4.82 -9.15 1.17
CA LEU A 30 -4.42 -9.91 0.00
C LEU A 30 -2.90 -9.92 -0.19
N ALA A 31 -2.21 -8.82 0.12
CA ALA A 31 -0.77 -8.68 -0.05
C ALA A 31 0.06 -9.35 1.06
N ALA A 32 -0.40 -9.27 2.31
CA ALA A 32 0.34 -9.72 3.50
C ALA A 32 0.85 -11.17 3.44
N PRO A 33 0.09 -12.16 2.92
CA PRO A 33 0.56 -13.55 2.83
C PRO A 33 1.80 -13.75 1.94
N PHE A 34 2.04 -12.85 0.99
CA PHE A 34 3.20 -12.92 0.10
C PHE A 34 4.48 -12.36 0.73
N ILE A 35 4.36 -11.69 1.87
CA ILE A 35 5.51 -11.12 2.56
C ILE A 35 6.15 -12.24 3.41
N PRO A 36 7.40 -12.64 3.13
CA PRO A 36 8.04 -13.69 3.89
C PRO A 36 8.19 -13.25 5.34
N GLY A 37 7.86 -14.14 6.27
CA GLY A 37 8.04 -13.90 7.70
C GLY A 37 9.49 -13.54 8.06
N ALA A 38 9.68 -12.92 9.23
CA ALA A 38 11.02 -12.62 9.72
C ALA A 38 11.83 -13.92 9.89
N LYS A 39 13.04 -13.96 9.33
CA LYS A 39 13.93 -15.13 9.44
C LYS A 39 14.34 -15.38 10.90
N ARG A 40 14.41 -16.65 11.29
CA ARG A 40 14.91 -17.06 12.61
C ARG A 40 16.44 -16.90 12.68
N GLY A 41 16.94 -16.31 13.75
CA GLY A 41 18.38 -16.17 14.03
C GLY A 41 19.04 -14.86 13.57
N GLY A 42 18.30 -13.93 12.97
CA GLY A 42 18.79 -12.60 12.60
C GLY A 42 18.24 -11.47 13.47
N ARG A 43 18.58 -10.22 13.13
CA ARG A 43 17.96 -9.02 13.73
C ARG A 43 16.45 -9.11 13.55
N ARG A 44 15.69 -9.04 14.64
CA ARG A 44 14.21 -9.02 14.58
C ARG A 44 13.78 -7.85 13.71
N ARG A 45 12.85 -8.09 12.78
CA ARG A 45 12.19 -6.98 12.06
C ARG A 45 11.41 -6.15 13.07
N THR A 46 11.78 -4.89 13.19
CA THR A 46 11.08 -3.88 14.00
C THR A 46 10.18 -2.98 13.15
N THR A 47 10.36 -3.02 11.83
CA THR A 47 9.62 -2.19 10.86
C THR A 47 8.28 -2.83 10.52
N ASP A 48 7.25 -2.01 10.40
CA ASP A 48 5.96 -2.41 9.85
C ASP A 48 6.08 -2.68 8.34
N MET A 49 5.83 -3.92 7.93
CA MET A 49 5.92 -4.32 6.53
C MET A 49 4.82 -3.69 5.66
N ARG A 50 3.70 -3.27 6.25
CA ARG A 50 2.65 -2.52 5.55
C ARG A 50 3.17 -1.16 5.13
N GLU A 51 3.83 -0.46 6.05
CA GLU A 51 4.42 0.85 5.76
C GLU A 51 5.55 0.75 4.73
N VAL A 52 6.34 -0.33 4.76
CA VAL A 52 7.35 -0.60 3.72
C VAL A 52 6.69 -0.74 2.34
N LEU A 53 5.59 -1.51 2.25
CA LEU A 53 4.91 -1.72 0.98
C LEU A 53 4.18 -0.45 0.50
N ASN A 54 3.54 0.30 1.42
CA ASN A 54 2.97 1.62 1.12
C ASN A 54 4.05 2.58 0.58
N ALA A 55 5.25 2.60 1.17
CA ALA A 55 6.35 3.42 0.68
C ALA A 55 6.81 3.01 -0.73
N LEU A 56 6.89 1.71 -1.02
CA LEU A 56 7.21 1.20 -2.36
C LEU A 56 6.13 1.60 -3.38
N LEU A 57 4.85 1.47 -3.03
CA LEU A 57 3.74 1.88 -3.88
C LEU A 57 3.72 3.39 -4.11
N TYR A 58 4.03 4.17 -3.09
CA TYR A 58 4.20 5.61 -3.21
C TYR A 58 5.31 5.97 -4.21
N ILE A 59 6.48 5.32 -4.11
CA ILE A 59 7.58 5.52 -5.05
C ILE A 59 7.16 5.14 -6.48
N ALA A 60 6.51 3.99 -6.65
CA ALA A 60 6.05 3.51 -7.95
C ALA A 60 4.99 4.43 -8.59
N ALA A 61 4.08 4.99 -7.79
CA ALA A 61 3.01 5.87 -8.26
C ALA A 61 3.49 7.31 -8.52
N SER A 62 4.44 7.81 -7.73
CA SER A 62 4.91 9.21 -7.81
C SER A 62 6.20 9.39 -8.62
N GLY A 63 6.83 8.29 -9.07
CA GLY A 63 8.05 8.34 -9.88
C GLY A 63 9.29 8.78 -9.09
N CYS A 64 9.39 8.41 -7.80
CA CYS A 64 10.47 8.87 -6.93
C CYS A 64 10.54 10.40 -6.77
N ALA A 65 9.40 11.09 -6.86
CA ALA A 65 9.32 12.51 -6.58
C ALA A 65 9.58 12.76 -5.08
N VAL A 66 10.77 13.29 -4.76
CA VAL A 66 10.97 13.88 -3.44
C VAL A 66 10.06 15.11 -3.38
N ARG A 67 9.20 15.17 -2.36
CA ARG A 67 8.45 16.40 -2.08
C ARG A 67 9.45 17.41 -1.54
N ILE A 68 10.04 18.20 -2.43
CA ILE A 68 10.69 19.45 -2.06
C ILE A 68 9.59 20.41 -1.60
N ARG A 69 9.75 20.94 -0.40
CA ARG A 69 9.02 22.12 0.06
C ARG A 69 9.73 23.36 -0.45
#